data_AF-A0A443YSW8-F1
#
_entry.id   AF-A0A443YSW8-F1
#
_cell.length_a   1.000
_cell.length_b   1.000
_cell.length_c   1.000
_cell.angle_alpha   90.00
_cell.angle_beta   90.00
_cell.angle_gamma   90.00
#
_symmetry.space_group_name_H-M   'P 1'
#
loop_
_entity.id
_entity.type
_entity.pdbx_description
1 polymer ?
#
loop_
_entity_poly.entity_id
_entity_poly.type
_entity_poly.pdbx_seq_one_letter_code
_entity_poly.pdbx_strand_id
1 'polypeptide(L)' 'MNIDTKSRVIHLIQELLETDTTEERDVEIAIELKSIVPDPYCMDYIFQSDEFVNSDGSFNYEGLIKKCFDDYEPSIIAL' A
#
# COMPACT_ATOMS: atom_id res chain seq x y z
N MET A 1 14.49 -6.52 -3.57
CA MET A 1 13.69 -5.78 -2.57
C MET A 1 13.82 -6.50 -1.23
N ASN A 2 14.12 -5.79 -0.15
CA ASN A 2 14.35 -6.39 1.17
C ASN A 2 13.00 -6.76 1.82
N ILE A 3 12.94 -7.89 2.52
CA ILE A 3 11.77 -8.30 3.33
C ILE A 3 11.38 -7.16 4.30
N ASP A 4 12.37 -6.44 4.82
CA ASP A 4 12.17 -5.30 5.72
C ASP A 4 11.32 -4.18 5.09
N THR A 5 11.41 -3.98 3.76
CA THR A 5 10.64 -2.96 3.04
C THR A 5 9.17 -3.33 2.97
N LYS A 6 8.85 -4.58 2.60
CA LYS A 6 7.47 -5.06 2.54
C LYS A 6 6.81 -5.02 3.92
N SER A 7 7.53 -5.45 4.96
CA SER A 7 7.07 -5.40 6.34
C SER A 7 6.79 -3.96 6.80
N ARG A 8 7.65 -3.00 6.45
CA ARG A 8 7.42 -1.58 6.77
C ARG A 8 6.15 -1.05 6.11
N VAL A 9 5.91 -1.39 4.83
CA VAL A 9 4.69 -0.98 4.14
C VAL A 9 3.45 -1.56 4.79
N ILE A 10 3.47 -2.84 5.18
CA ILE A 10 2.34 -3.45 5.90
C ILE A 10 2.05 -2.67 7.19
N HIS A 11 3.07 -2.36 7.99
CA HIS A 11 2.89 -1.60 9.22
C HIS A 11 2.31 -0.19 8.99
N LEU A 12 2.77 0.50 7.96
CA LEU A 12 2.25 1.82 7.58
C LEU A 12 0.78 1.77 7.17
N ILE A 13 0.39 0.75 6.40
CA ILE A 13 -1.02 0.58 5.96
C ILE A 13 -1.90 0.17 7.15
N GLN A 14 -1.41 -0.68 8.05
CA GLN A 14 -2.11 -1.00 9.29
C GLN A 14 -2.38 0.26 10.11
N GLU A 15 -1.35 1.07 10.35
CA GLU A 15 -1.47 2.33 11.07
C GLU A 15 -2.50 3.26 10.41
N LEU A 16 -2.47 3.37 9.07
CA LEU A 16 -3.37 4.22 8.31
C LEU A 16 -4.85 3.77 8.32
N LEU A 17 -5.10 2.47 8.52
CA LEU A 17 -6.46 1.92 8.61
C LEU A 17 -7.00 1.90 10.04
N GLU A 18 -6.16 2.19 11.04
CA GLU A 18 -6.59 2.34 12.44
C GLU A 18 -7.24 3.71 12.67
N THR A 19 -8.29 3.75 13.48
CA THR A 19 -9.13 4.95 13.70
C THR A 19 -8.48 6.08 14.50
N ASP A 20 -7.27 5.88 15.03
CA ASP A 20 -6.65 6.77 16.03
C ASP A 20 -5.46 7.59 15.47
N THR A 21 -5.25 7.61 14.16
CA THR A 21 -4.21 8.45 13.55
C THR A 21 -4.62 9.91 13.46
N THR A 22 -3.63 10.81 13.52
CA THR A 22 -3.83 12.23 13.24
C THR A 22 -3.70 12.49 11.75
N GLU A 23 -4.36 13.54 11.24
CA GLU A 23 -4.23 13.94 9.83
C GLU A 23 -2.76 14.20 9.43
N GLU A 24 -1.96 14.76 10.33
CA GLU A 24 -0.52 14.94 10.12
C GLU A 24 0.20 13.59 9.93
N ARG A 25 -0.15 12.59 10.75
CA ARG A 25 0.43 11.25 10.65
C ARG A 25 0.00 10.54 9.37
N ASP A 26 -1.25 10.68 8.95
CA ASP A 26 -1.75 10.12 7.70
C ASP A 26 -0.99 10.68 6.49
N VAL A 27 -0.68 11.99 6.50
CA VAL A 27 0.11 12.64 5.46
C VAL A 27 1.55 12.11 5.44
N GLU A 28 2.18 11.94 6.60
CA GLU A 28 3.53 11.35 6.69
C GLU A 28 3.56 9.93 6.13
N ILE A 29 2.58 9.11 6.51
CA ILE A 29 2.44 7.73 6.03
C ILE A 29 2.26 7.73 4.51
N ALA A 30 1.38 8.58 3.97
CA ALA A 30 1.13 8.67 2.53
C ALA A 30 2.37 9.09 1.74
N ILE A 31 3.19 10.00 2.28
CA ILE A 31 4.46 10.41 1.68
C ILE A 31 5.45 9.24 1.69
N GLU A 32 5.58 8.54 2.81
CA GLU A 32 6.48 7.39 2.94
C GLU A 32 6.09 6.27 1.99
N LEU A 33 4.81 5.90 1.94
CA LEU A 33 4.27 4.89 1.02
C LEU A 33 4.56 5.23 -0.44
N LYS A 34 4.33 6.48 -0.86
CA LYS A 34 4.66 6.95 -2.23
C LYS A 34 6.13 6.86 -2.57
N SER A 35 7.02 6.94 -1.58
CA SER A 35 8.47 6.83 -1.80
C SER A 35 8.98 5.39 -1.88
N ILE A 36 8.24 4.43 -1.32
CA ILE A 36 8.66 3.03 -1.19
C ILE A 36 7.95 2.13 -2.22
N VAL A 37 6.66 2.34 -2.43
CA VAL A 37 5.83 1.47 -3.26
C VAL A 37 6.01 1.84 -4.74
N PRO A 38 6.37 0.88 -5.61
CA PRO A 38 6.62 1.18 -7.01
C PRO A 38 5.34 1.41 -7.81
N ASP A 39 4.22 0.78 -7.42
CA ASP A 39 2.92 1.01 -8.03
C ASP A 39 2.28 2.35 -7.56
N PRO A 40 2.09 3.33 -8.45
CA PRO A 40 1.50 4.62 -8.10
C PRO A 40 0.01 4.53 -7.73
N TYR A 41 -0.67 3.44 -8.06
CA TYR A 41 -2.09 3.22 -7.77
C TYR A 41 -2.33 2.47 -6.45
N CYS A 42 -1.27 2.17 -5.69
CA CYS A 42 -1.37 1.44 -4.42
C CYS A 42 -2.40 2.07 -3.45
N MET A 43 -2.45 3.40 -3.36
CA MET A 43 -3.40 4.10 -2.50
C MET A 43 -4.85 3.94 -2.97
N ASP A 44 -5.10 3.87 -4.28
CA ASP A 44 -6.45 3.65 -4.80
C ASP A 44 -6.94 2.24 -4.46
N TYR A 45 -6.04 1.26 -4.42
CA TYR A 45 -6.37 -0.10 -3.98
C TYR A 45 -6.74 -0.18 -2.48
N ILE A 46 -6.21 0.74 -1.66
CA ILE A 46 -6.50 0.79 -0.23
C ILE A 46 -7.82 1.52 0.04
N PHE A 47 -8.06 2.65 -0.63
CA PHE A 47 -9.15 3.57 -0.28
C PHE A 47 -10.33 3.61 -1.25
N GLN A 48 -10.14 3.15 -2.48
CA GLN A 48 -11.10 3.31 -3.58
C GLN A 48 -11.51 1.96 -4.17
N SER A 49 -11.12 0.85 -3.56
CA SER A 49 -11.37 -0.51 -4.04
C SER A 49 -11.61 -1.47 -2.90
N ASP A 50 -12.53 -2.41 -3.12
CA ASP A 50 -12.77 -3.56 -2.23
C ASP A 50 -11.94 -4.80 -2.66
N GLU A 51 -11.07 -4.67 -3.68
CA GLU A 51 -10.29 -5.79 -4.25
C GLU A 51 -9.47 -6.55 -3.20
N PHE A 52 -9.00 -5.85 -2.16
CA PHE A 52 -8.19 -6.42 -1.07
C PHE A 52 -8.97 -6.57 0.23
N VAL A 53 -10.30 -6.52 0.19
CA VAL A 53 -11.14 -6.81 1.36
C VAL A 53 -11.64 -8.25 1.26
N ASN A 54 -11.27 -9.08 2.23
CA ASN A 54 -11.73 -10.45 2.32
C ASN A 54 -13.24 -10.51 2.67
N SER A 55 -13.86 -11.67 2.48
CA SER A 55 -15.30 -11.85 2.77
C SER A 55 -15.68 -11.63 4.23
N ASP A 56 -14.73 -11.70 5.16
CA ASP A 56 -14.93 -11.42 6.59
C ASP A 56 -14.68 -9.95 6.97
N GLY A 57 -14.37 -9.10 6.00
CA GLY A 57 -14.05 -7.68 6.20
C GLY A 57 -12.60 -7.41 6.58
N SER A 58 -11.75 -8.43 6.71
CA SER A 58 -10.31 -8.23 6.95
C SER A 58 -9.59 -7.78 5.68
N PHE A 59 -8.53 -7.00 5.84
CA PHE A 59 -7.71 -6.52 4.72
C PHE A 59 -6.63 -7.54 4.31
N ASN A 60 -6.52 -7.83 3.02
CA ASN A 60 -5.55 -8.76 2.43
C ASN A 60 -4.22 -8.07 2.09
N TYR A 61 -3.39 -7.88 3.12
CA TYR A 61 -2.07 -7.25 2.98
C TYR A 61 -1.14 -8.00 2.01
N GLU A 62 -1.12 -9.33 2.04
CA GLU A 62 -0.24 -10.14 1.17
C GLU A 62 -0.60 -9.96 -0.31
N GLY A 63 -1.90 -9.98 -0.62
CA GLY A 63 -2.39 -9.73 -1.98
C GLY A 63 -2.03 -8.33 -2.47
N LEU A 64 -2.22 -7.30 -1.63
CA LEU A 64 -1.87 -5.93 -1.97
C LEU A 64 -0.36 -5.81 -2.25
N ILE A 65 0.48 -6.34 -1.36
CA ILE A 65 1.94 -6.29 -1.53
C ILE A 65 2.37 -6.99 -2.81
N LYS A 66 1.80 -8.16 -3.11
CA LYS A 66 2.09 -8.87 -4.36
C LYS A 66 1.75 -8.00 -5.57
N LYS A 67 0.56 -7.40 -5.60
CA LYS A 67 0.15 -6.52 -6.71
C LYS A 67 1.07 -5.32 -6.86
N CYS A 68 1.28 -4.59 -5.77
CA CYS A 68 1.97 -3.31 -5.79
C CYS A 68 3.49 -3.41 -5.97
N PHE A 69 4.09 -4.58 -5.73
CA PHE A 69 5.55 -4.74 -5.80
C PHE A 69 6.04 -5.83 -6.75
N ASP A 70 5.31 -6.94 -6.86
CA ASP A 70 5.78 -8.12 -7.61
C ASP A 70 5.13 -8.18 -9.00
N ASP A 71 3.84 -7.82 -9.10
CA ASP A 71 3.08 -7.84 -10.35
C ASP A 71 3.05 -6.48 -11.07
N TYR A 72 3.51 -5.41 -10.41
CA TYR A 72 3.62 -4.09 -11.02
C TYR A 72 4.80 -4.05 -11.99
N GLU A 73 4.49 -4.01 -13.29
CA GLU A 73 5.46 -3.68 -14.32
C GLU A 73 5.31 -2.21 -14.72
N PRO A 74 6.28 -1.33 -14.40
CA PRO A 74 6.23 0.03 -14.89
C PRO A 74 6.31 -0.04 -16.41
N SER A 75 5.24 0.38 -17.08
CA SER A 75 5.23 0.49 -18.54
C SER A 75 6.41 1.38 -18.95
N ILE A 76 7.44 0.77 -19.53
CA ILE A 76 8.57 1.52 -20.08
C ILE A 76 7.99 2.41 -21.17
N ILE A 77 7.89 3.71 -20.89
CA ILE A 77 7.81 4.70 -21.95
C ILE A 77 9.18 4.64 -22.62
N ALA A 78 9.28 3.86 -23.69
CA ALA A 78 10.41 3.94 -24.60
C ALA A 78 10.37 5.36 -25.19
N LEU A 79 11.23 6.24 -24.67
CA LEU A 79 11.51 7.55 -25.23
C LEU A 79 12.33 7.42 -26.51
#